data_AF-A0A958SPH3-F1
#
_entry.id   AF-A0A958SPH3-F1
#
_cell.length_a   1.000
_cell.length_b   1.000
_cell.length_c   1.000
_cell.angle_alpha   90.00
_cell.angle_beta   90.00
_cell.angle_gamma   90.00
#
_symmetry.space_group_name_H-M   'P 1'
#
loop_
_entity.id
_entity.type
_entity.pdbx_description
1 polymer ?
#
loop_
_entity_poly.entity_id
_entity_poly.type
_entity_poly.pdbx_seq_one_letter_code
_entity_poly.pdbx_strand_id
1 'polypeptide(L)'
;MKRLFIASTSTLHGGTYLEYLIEPLSELYSGISEILFIPYARPGGISYKDYTAKAQDAFSKLNIKVTGLQDYENPMLAIKEAQG
;
A
#
# COMPACT_ATOMS: atom_id res chain seq x y z
N MET A 1 -18.13 -9.04 -6.40
CA MET A 1 -16.98 -9.96 -6.29
C MET A 1 -15.94 -9.32 -5.37
N LYS A 2 -15.27 -10.11 -4.52
CA LYS A 2 -14.14 -9.61 -3.71
C LYS A 2 -12.86 -9.68 -4.56
N ARG A 3 -12.05 -8.62 -4.55
CA ARG A 3 -10.72 -8.58 -5.17
C ARG A 3 -9.68 -8.64 -4.07
N LEU A 4 -8.77 -9.61 -4.12
CA LEU A 4 -7.78 -9.86 -3.07
C LEU A 4 -6.49 -10.37 -3.68
N PHE A 5 -5.37 -9.81 -3.24
CA PHE A 5 -4.02 -10.25 -3.58
C PHE A 5 -3.24 -10.49 -2.28
N ILE A 6 -2.62 -11.66 -2.14
CA ILE A 6 -1.85 -12.03 -0.95
C ILE A 6 -0.43 -12.39 -1.40
N ALA A 7 0.56 -11.67 -0.87
CA ALA A 7 1.97 -11.92 -1.12
C ALA A 7 2.65 -12.55 0.10
N SER A 8 3.52 -13.54 -0.13
CA SER A 8 4.29 -14.20 0.93
C SER A 8 5.43 -13.33 1.49
N THR A 9 5.96 -12.40 0.68
CA THR A 9 7.01 -11.47 1.06
C THR A 9 6.78 -10.12 0.38
N SER A 10 7.41 -9.07 0.89
CA SER A 10 7.40 -7.76 0.23
C SER A 10 8.64 -7.51 -0.62
N THR A 11 9.65 -8.39 -0.56
CA THR A 11 10.91 -8.23 -1.30
C THR A 11 11.51 -9.60 -1.60
N LEU A 12 11.97 -9.80 -2.83
CA LEU A 12 12.74 -10.98 -3.24
C LEU A 12 14.24 -10.69 -3.04
N HIS A 13 15.05 -11.75 -2.91
CA HIS A 13 16.50 -11.60 -2.79
C HIS A 13 17.07 -10.81 -3.97
N GLY A 14 17.82 -9.74 -3.68
CA GLY A 14 18.41 -8.85 -4.68
C GLY A 14 17.45 -7.82 -5.29
N GLY A 15 16.18 -7.84 -4.95
CA GLY A 15 15.18 -6.87 -5.42
C GLY A 15 14.87 -5.77 -4.41
N THR A 16 14.00 -4.85 -4.82
CA THR A 16 13.48 -3.74 -4.01
C THR A 16 12.05 -3.99 -3.54
N TYR A 17 11.58 -3.15 -2.60
CA TYR A 17 10.26 -3.27 -1.99
C TYR A 17 9.13 -3.26 -3.05
N LEU A 18 8.30 -4.29 -3.02
CA LEU A 18 7.18 -4.58 -3.93
C LEU A 18 7.54 -4.66 -5.43
N GLU A 19 8.82 -4.70 -5.79
CA GLU A 19 9.25 -4.64 -7.20
C GLU A 19 8.65 -5.74 -8.06
N TYR A 20 8.70 -6.97 -7.58
CA TYR A 20 8.16 -8.13 -8.29
C TYR A 20 6.61 -8.17 -8.30
N LEU A 21 5.97 -7.26 -7.56
CA LEU A 21 4.52 -7.17 -7.41
C LEU A 21 3.91 -6.04 -8.22
N ILE A 22 4.70 -5.21 -8.90
CA ILE A 22 4.20 -4.04 -9.63
C ILE A 22 3.14 -4.42 -10.67
N GLU A 23 3.39 -5.44 -11.48
CA GLU A 23 2.44 -5.91 -12.51
C GLU A 23 1.11 -6.41 -11.92
N PRO A 24 1.07 -7.38 -10.99
CA PRO A 24 -0.20 -7.83 -10.42
C PRO A 24 -0.92 -6.75 -9.59
N LEU A 25 -0.18 -5.83 -8.94
CA LEU A 25 -0.79 -4.69 -8.24
C LEU A 25 -1.44 -3.72 -9.24
N SER A 26 -0.84 -3.51 -10.41
CA SER A 26 -1.43 -2.69 -11.47
C SER A 26 -2.75 -3.28 -11.98
N GLU A 27 -2.86 -4.60 -12.09
CA GLU A 27 -4.11 -5.26 -12.48
C GLU A 27 -5.17 -5.15 -11.38
N LEU A 28 -4.78 -5.43 -10.13
CA LEU A 28 -5.68 -5.38 -8.98
C LEU A 28 -6.31 -3.98 -8.81
N TYR A 29 -5.48 -2.95 -8.92
CA TYR A 29 -5.85 -1.55 -8.74
C TYR A 29 -6.15 -0.82 -10.05
N SER A 30 -6.47 -1.56 -11.11
CA SER A 30 -6.86 -0.95 -12.39
C SER A 30 -8.06 -0.01 -12.23
N GLY A 31 -7.88 1.25 -12.66
CA GLY A 31 -8.86 2.33 -12.53
C GLY A 31 -8.94 2.99 -11.15
N ILE A 32 -8.09 2.58 -10.19
CA ILE A 32 -7.99 3.19 -8.86
C ILE A 32 -6.88 4.23 -8.87
N SER A 33 -7.15 5.40 -8.29
CA SER A 33 -6.19 6.52 -8.24
C SER A 33 -5.60 6.75 -6.85
N GLU A 34 -6.25 6.23 -5.81
CA GLU A 34 -5.83 6.37 -4.42
C GLU A 34 -6.12 5.10 -3.62
N ILE A 35 -5.15 4.69 -2.79
CA ILE A 35 -5.29 3.57 -1.86
C ILE A 35 -4.97 4.00 -0.43
N LEU A 36 -5.60 3.33 0.52
CA LEU A 36 -5.40 3.55 1.95
C LEU A 36 -4.46 2.50 2.53
N PHE A 37 -3.32 2.93 3.04
CA PHE A 37 -2.30 2.07 3.63
C PHE A 37 -2.46 1.92 5.14
N ILE A 38 -2.30 0.69 5.63
CA ILE A 38 -2.41 0.33 7.05
C ILE A 38 -1.01 0.00 7.60
N PRO A 39 -0.31 0.95 8.26
CA PRO A 39 1.12 0.81 8.57
C PRO A 39 1.41 0.13 9.93
N TYR A 40 0.42 -0.50 10.58
CA TYR A 40 0.58 -0.93 11.97
C TYR A 40 1.58 -2.07 12.20
N ALA A 41 1.95 -2.81 11.15
CA ALA A 41 2.91 -3.92 11.25
C ALA A 41 4.37 -3.48 11.46
N ARG A 42 4.73 -2.24 11.08
CA ARG A 42 6.04 -1.58 11.37
C ARG A 42 7.27 -2.51 11.27
N PRO A 43 7.64 -3.01 10.09
CA PRO A 43 8.80 -3.90 9.95
C PRO A 43 10.06 -3.22 10.49
N GLY A 44 10.79 -3.92 11.38
CA GLY A 44 11.98 -3.36 12.03
C GLY A 44 11.70 -2.18 12.97
N GLY A 45 10.45 -1.97 13.39
CA GLY A 45 10.07 -0.92 14.34
C GLY A 45 9.99 0.50 13.75
N ILE A 46 10.06 0.65 12.42
CA ILE A 46 9.96 1.97 11.74
C ILE A 46 8.67 2.72 12.10
N SER A 47 8.66 4.04 11.95
CA SER A 47 7.46 4.83 12.23
C SER A 47 6.35 4.54 11.21
N TYR A 48 5.11 4.86 11.56
CA TYR A 48 3.98 4.74 10.63
C TYR A 48 4.21 5.57 9.37
N LYS A 49 4.69 6.81 9.54
CA LYS A 49 4.99 7.73 8.45
C LYS A 49 6.06 7.17 7.51
N ASP A 50 7.14 6.61 8.04
CA ASP A 50 8.21 6.01 7.23
C ASP A 50 7.71 4.78 6.47
N TYR A 51 6.81 3.99 7.08
CA TYR A 51 6.25 2.83 6.41
C TYR A 51 5.28 3.22 5.28
N THR A 52 4.42 4.22 5.53
CA THR A 52 3.57 4.80 4.49
C THR A 52 4.39 5.39 3.35
N ALA A 53 5.49 6.10 3.64
CA ALA A 53 6.38 6.65 2.62
C ALA A 53 7.01 5.55 1.73
N LYS A 54 7.46 4.45 2.33
CA LYS A 54 7.95 3.29 1.54
C LYS A 54 6.90 2.72 0.59
N ALA A 55 5.64 2.66 1.02
CA ALA A 55 4.54 2.24 0.15
C ALA A 55 4.28 3.28 -0.96
N GLN A 56 4.26 4.57 -0.63
CA GLN A 56 4.15 5.66 -1.61
C GLN A 56 5.21 5.55 -2.70
N ASP A 57 6.48 5.33 -2.34
CA ASP A 57 7.58 5.22 -3.31
C ASP A 57 7.37 4.04 -4.28
N ALA A 58 6.91 2.89 -3.79
CA ALA A 58 6.64 1.73 -4.64
C ALA A 58 5.44 1.95 -5.58
N PHE A 59 4.33 2.49 -5.05
CA PHE A 59 3.10 2.73 -5.80
C PHE A 59 3.15 3.96 -6.72
N SER A 60 4.16 4.84 -6.55
CA SER A 60 4.42 5.94 -7.48
C SER A 60 4.63 5.45 -8.91
N LYS A 61 5.23 4.25 -9.07
CA LYS A 61 5.42 3.58 -10.38
C LYS A 61 4.09 3.23 -11.07
N LEU A 62 3.01 3.13 -10.31
CA LEU A 62 1.66 2.85 -10.79
C LEU A 62 0.81 4.12 -10.96
N ASN A 63 1.36 5.30 -10.65
CA ASN A 63 0.61 6.56 -10.55
C ASN A 63 -0.57 6.48 -9.55
N ILE A 64 -0.43 5.67 -8.50
CA ILE A 64 -1.43 5.52 -7.44
C ILE A 64 -0.97 6.32 -6.23
N LYS A 65 -1.83 7.23 -5.74
CA LYS A 65 -1.62 7.94 -4.48
C LYS A 65 -1.82 6.97 -3.31
N VAL A 66 -0.93 7.04 -2.32
CA VAL A 66 -1.08 6.25 -1.09
C VAL A 66 -1.22 7.21 0.09
N THR A 67 -2.28 7.04 0.88
CA THR A 67 -2.48 7.74 2.15
C THR A 67 -2.35 6.79 3.32
N GLY A 68 -1.86 7.27 4.46
CA GLY A 68 -1.70 6.44 5.65
C GLY A 68 -2.89 6.57 6.58
N LEU A 69 -3.45 5.44 7.03
CA LEU A 69 -4.58 5.43 7.97
C LEU A 69 -4.29 6.19 9.28
N GLN A 70 -3.03 6.22 9.72
CA GLN A 70 -2.62 6.93 10.93
C GLN A 70 -2.84 8.45 10.87
N ASP A 71 -2.97 9.02 9.67
CA ASP A 71 -3.12 10.47 9.48
C ASP A 71 -4.60 10.91 9.52
N TYR A 72 -5.55 9.96 9.64
CA TYR A 72 -6.99 10.25 9.68
C TYR A 72 -7.50 10.34 11.12
N GLU A 73 -8.25 11.41 11.43
CA GLU A 73 -8.95 11.56 12.71
C GLU A 73 -10.00 10.46 12.94
N ASN A 74 -10.70 10.07 11.87
CA ASN A 74 -11.69 9.00 11.90
C ASN A 74 -11.26 7.82 11.01
N PRO A 75 -10.52 6.84 11.56
CA PRO A 75 -10.03 5.71 10.78
C PRO A 75 -11.16 4.84 10.21
N MET A 76 -12.30 4.76 10.89
CA MET A 76 -13.45 3.98 10.42
C MET A 76 -14.08 4.59 9.16
N LEU A 77 -14.17 5.92 9.10
CA LEU A 77 -14.65 6.62 7.91
C LEU A 77 -13.65 6.47 6.76
N ALA A 78 -12.36 6.64 7.02
CA ALA A 78 -11.31 6.48 6.03
C ALA A 78 -11.35 5.08 5.38
N ILE A 79 -11.50 4.02 6.17
CA ILE A 79 -11.65 2.65 5.67
C ILE A 79 -12.91 2.48 4.82
N LYS A 80 -14.01 3.14 5.19
CA LYS A 80 -15.28 3.05 4.47
C LYS A 80 -15.23 3.76 3.11
N GLU A 81 -14.48 4.85 3.01
CA GLU A 81 -14.35 5.67 1.79
C GLU A 81 -13.19 5.25 0.88
N ALA A 82 -12.28 4.39 1.38
CA ALA A 82 -11.15 3.88 0.63
C ALA A 82 -11.58 3.15 -0.66
N GLN A 83 -10.88 3.43 -1.75
CA GLN A 83 -11.10 2.79 -3.04
C GLN A 83 -10.33 1.47 -3.19
N GLY A 84 -9.27 1.29 -2.39
CA GLY A 84 -8.36 0.16 -2.42
C GLY A 84 -7.32 0.18 -1.31
#